data_AF-A0A7K7KCZ8-F1
#
_entry.id   AF-A0A7K7KCZ8-F1
#
_cell.length_a   1.000
_cell.length_b   1.000
_cell.length_c   1.000
_cell.angle_alpha   90.00
_cell.angle_beta   90.00
_cell.angle_gamma   90.00
#
_symmetry.space_group_name_H-M   'P 1'
#
loop_
_entity.id
_entity.type
_entity.pdbx_description
1 polymer ?
#
loop_
_entity_poly.entity_id
_entity_poly.type
_entity_poly.pdbx_seq_one_letter_code
_entity_poly.pdbx_strand_id
1 'polypeptide(L)'
;LTLAVVLPRRNLTYPWAWPRVGPAVSLAAAAVNSRRDLLPGFTVRWVFGDSEDRHGVCSEMAAPLVAVDLWLAHRPAAFLGPGCVYSAAPVARFTGHWQLPLVTAGAEAHGFDDKSEEFGLTTRAGPSHRKLGELGVQLHRRFNWTRRALLVYWDEAAGDRPYYFAAEGLYVQLPTLRNLTVMDVVFRDGGNFSFIIQEIKAKGR
;
A
#
# COMPACT_ATOMS: atom_id res chain seq x y z
N LEU A 1 25.38 3.11 6.80
CA LEU A 1 23.95 3.47 6.83
C LEU A 1 23.13 2.19 6.80
N THR A 2 22.35 1.90 7.85
CA THR A 2 21.54 0.68 7.93
C THR A 2 20.07 0.99 7.59
N LEU A 3 19.47 0.21 6.71
CA LEU A 3 18.03 0.22 6.43
C LEU A 3 17.34 -0.93 7.16
N ALA A 4 16.18 -0.69 7.78
CA ALA A 4 15.33 -1.75 8.30
C ALA A 4 14.28 -2.13 7.26
N VAL A 5 14.27 -3.39 6.81
CA VAL A 5 13.27 -3.89 5.86
C VAL A 5 12.23 -4.68 6.62
N VAL A 6 10.95 -4.34 6.46
CA VAL A 6 9.83 -5.08 7.04
C VAL A 6 8.89 -5.49 5.92
N LEU A 7 8.99 -6.74 5.47
CA LEU A 7 8.22 -7.25 4.32
C LEU A 7 7.87 -8.74 4.52
N PRO A 8 6.91 -9.29 3.76
CA PRO A 8 6.56 -10.70 3.85
C PRO A 8 7.75 -11.57 3.42
N ARG A 9 8.20 -12.49 4.27
CA ARG A 9 9.38 -13.32 3.98
C ARG A 9 9.12 -14.36 2.89
N ARG A 10 7.91 -14.93 2.81
CA ARG A 10 7.66 -16.15 2.03
C ARG A 10 6.45 -16.06 1.13
N ASN A 11 5.42 -15.32 1.52
CA ASN A 11 4.15 -15.37 0.82
C ASN A 11 4.22 -14.65 -0.53
N LEU A 12 4.30 -15.45 -1.60
CA LEU A 12 4.44 -14.98 -2.96
C LEU A 12 3.13 -14.46 -3.57
N THR A 13 2.01 -14.41 -2.86
CA THR A 13 0.82 -13.69 -3.35
C THR A 13 1.05 -12.18 -3.35
N TYR A 14 1.91 -11.68 -2.47
CA TYR A 14 2.20 -10.25 -2.38
C TYR A 14 3.22 -9.79 -3.44
N PRO A 15 2.95 -8.71 -4.20
CA PRO A 15 3.91 -8.12 -5.12
C PRO A 15 5.21 -7.68 -4.45
N TRP A 16 5.12 -7.28 -3.17
CA TRP A 16 6.21 -6.80 -2.33
C TRP A 16 6.85 -7.88 -1.44
N ALA A 17 6.61 -9.16 -1.70
CA ALA A 17 7.26 -10.24 -0.96
C ALA A 17 8.79 -10.17 -1.09
N TRP A 18 9.52 -10.49 -0.02
CA TRP A 18 10.98 -10.43 0.02
C TRP A 18 11.69 -11.23 -1.08
N PRO A 19 11.22 -12.42 -1.51
CA PRO A 19 11.85 -13.12 -2.64
C PRO A 19 11.83 -12.33 -3.95
N ARG A 20 10.91 -11.36 -4.11
CA ARG A 20 10.86 -10.42 -5.25
C ARG A 20 11.65 -9.14 -4.98
N VAL A 21 11.48 -8.56 -3.80
CA VAL A 21 12.05 -7.25 -3.46
C VAL A 21 13.54 -7.33 -3.06
N GLY A 22 13.95 -8.40 -2.40
CA GLY A 22 15.31 -8.59 -1.90
C GLY A 22 16.40 -8.52 -2.97
N PRO A 23 16.24 -9.16 -4.13
CA PRO A 23 17.15 -8.99 -5.26
C PRO A 23 17.24 -7.53 -5.72
N ALA A 24 16.11 -6.80 -5.81
CA ALA A 24 16.10 -5.40 -6.22
C ALA A 24 16.80 -4.49 -5.20
N VAL A 25 16.58 -4.70 -3.90
CA VAL A 25 17.29 -3.99 -2.82
C VAL A 25 18.79 -4.27 -2.88
N SER A 26 19.19 -5.52 -3.12
CA SER A 26 20.60 -5.91 -3.23
C SER A 26 21.30 -5.22 -4.41
N LEU A 27 20.64 -5.18 -5.57
CA LEU A 27 21.14 -4.48 -6.76
C LEU A 27 21.26 -2.97 -6.51
N ALA A 28 20.25 -2.35 -5.90
CA ALA A 28 20.28 -0.92 -5.59
C ALA A 28 21.40 -0.57 -4.60
N ALA A 29 21.56 -1.35 -3.53
CA ALA A 29 22.63 -1.13 -2.56
C ALA A 29 24.01 -1.34 -3.17
N ALA A 30 24.20 -2.36 -4.02
CA ALA A 30 25.46 -2.57 -4.74
C ALA A 30 25.79 -1.39 -5.65
N ALA A 31 24.81 -0.89 -6.40
CA ALA A 31 24.97 0.27 -7.27
C ALA A 31 25.38 1.53 -6.48
N VAL A 32 24.70 1.82 -5.38
CA VAL A 32 25.03 2.97 -4.51
C VAL A 32 26.42 2.81 -3.90
N ASN A 33 26.73 1.66 -3.31
CA ASN A 33 28.03 1.42 -2.66
C ASN A 33 29.21 1.41 -3.64
N SER A 34 28.98 1.16 -4.93
CA SER A 34 30.03 1.20 -5.96
C SER A 34 30.41 2.62 -6.39
N ARG A 35 29.56 3.61 -6.11
CA ARG A 35 29.70 5.00 -6.54
C ARG A 35 30.28 5.86 -5.42
N ARG A 36 31.53 6.31 -5.59
CA ARG A 36 32.25 7.12 -4.59
C ARG A 36 31.61 8.50 -4.35
N ASP A 37 30.82 8.98 -5.31
CA ASP A 37 30.13 10.26 -5.23
C ASP A 37 28.81 10.20 -4.43
N LEU A 38 28.28 8.99 -4.20
CA LEU A 38 27.06 8.79 -3.42
C LEU A 38 27.41 8.36 -1.99
N LEU A 39 26.86 9.08 -1.00
CA LEU A 39 27.00 8.77 0.43
C LEU A 39 28.46 8.59 0.90
N PRO A 40 29.36 9.58 0.69
CA PRO A 40 30.76 9.47 1.06
C PRO A 40 30.93 9.14 2.55
N GLY A 41 31.74 8.12 2.85
CA GLY A 41 31.96 7.66 4.23
C GLY A 41 30.89 6.70 4.77
N PHE A 42 29.87 6.36 3.99
CA PHE A 42 28.83 5.42 4.39
C PHE A 42 28.76 4.21 3.44
N THR A 43 28.46 3.05 4.01
CA THR A 43 28.05 1.86 3.26
C THR A 43 26.60 1.54 3.57
N VAL A 44 25.78 1.43 2.53
CA VAL A 44 24.39 0.99 2.64
C VAL A 44 24.35 -0.50 2.91
N ARG A 45 23.65 -0.87 3.99
CA ARG A 45 23.35 -2.26 4.38
C ARG A 45 21.91 -2.33 4.85
N TRP A 46 21.35 -3.52 4.96
CA TRP A 46 20.01 -3.70 5.48
C TRP A 46 19.92 -4.85 6.48
N VAL A 47 18.93 -4.78 7.35
CA VAL A 47 18.46 -5.86 8.23
C VAL A 47 17.02 -6.18 7.86
N PHE A 48 16.65 -7.45 7.91
CA PHE A 48 15.35 -7.92 7.44
C PHE A 48 14.50 -8.43 8.60
N GLY A 49 13.26 -7.96 8.65
CA GLY A 49 12.21 -8.40 9.54
C GLY A 49 11.01 -8.93 8.76
N ASP A 50 10.42 -10.01 9.26
CA ASP A 50 9.26 -10.65 8.64
C ASP A 50 7.97 -9.94 9.06
N SER A 51 7.15 -9.54 8.09
CA SER A 51 5.85 -8.93 8.38
C SER A 51 4.71 -9.95 8.51
N GLU A 52 4.98 -11.24 8.27
CA GLU A 52 3.97 -12.31 8.30
C GLU A 52 3.65 -12.76 9.72
N ASP A 53 2.40 -13.18 9.95
CA ASP A 53 2.01 -13.93 11.15
C ASP A 53 2.21 -15.45 10.98
N ARG A 54 1.74 -16.23 11.97
CA ARG A 54 1.79 -17.70 11.96
C ARG A 54 1.03 -18.36 10.79
N HIS A 55 0.13 -17.63 10.13
CA HIS A 55 -0.62 -18.09 8.96
C HIS A 55 0.08 -17.73 7.65
N GLY A 56 1.24 -17.07 7.69
CA GLY A 56 2.00 -16.68 6.51
C GLY A 56 1.37 -15.52 5.75
N VAL A 57 0.53 -14.70 6.39
CA VAL A 57 -0.05 -13.49 5.78
C VAL A 57 0.51 -12.26 6.46
N CYS A 58 0.66 -11.16 5.72
CA CYS A 58 1.10 -9.90 6.32
C CYS A 58 0.12 -9.47 7.40
N SER A 59 0.65 -9.07 8.55
CA SER A 59 -0.13 -8.86 9.77
C SER A 59 0.01 -7.44 10.28
N GLU A 60 -1.10 -6.84 10.69
CA GLU A 60 -1.14 -5.57 11.40
C GLU A 60 -0.53 -5.66 12.81
N MET A 61 -0.38 -6.87 13.36
CA MET A 61 0.22 -7.10 14.67
C MET A 61 1.70 -7.47 14.55
N ALA A 62 2.07 -8.38 13.65
CA ALA A 62 3.46 -8.84 13.56
C ALA A 62 4.41 -7.74 13.05
N ALA A 63 4.01 -7.02 12.00
CA ALA A 63 4.85 -6.01 11.37
C ALA A 63 5.34 -4.89 12.33
N PRO A 64 4.48 -4.24 13.16
CA PRO A 64 4.96 -3.24 14.10
C PRO A 64 5.85 -3.82 15.21
N LEU A 65 5.59 -5.02 15.71
CA LEU A 65 6.47 -5.67 16.70
C LEU A 65 7.87 -5.87 16.13
N VAL A 66 7.96 -6.42 14.92
CA VAL A 66 9.23 -6.58 14.21
C VAL A 66 9.90 -5.23 13.93
N ALA A 67 9.14 -4.19 13.57
CA ALA A 67 9.70 -2.86 13.37
C ALA A 67 10.33 -2.28 14.64
N VAL A 68 9.68 -2.47 15.79
CA VAL A 68 10.21 -2.09 17.12
C VAL A 68 11.49 -2.86 17.43
N ASP A 69 11.51 -4.18 17.22
CA ASP A 69 12.69 -5.01 17.46
C ASP A 69 13.88 -4.56 16.61
N LEU A 70 13.66 -4.31 15.32
CA LEU A 70 14.70 -3.80 14.42
C LEU A 70 15.18 -2.41 14.82
N TRP A 71 14.27 -1.53 15.27
CA TRP A 71 14.61 -0.19 15.73
C TRP A 71 15.52 -0.24 16.96
N LEU A 72 15.14 -1.02 17.97
CA LEU A 72 15.90 -1.21 19.22
C LEU A 72 17.27 -1.85 18.96
N ALA A 73 17.32 -2.91 18.16
CA ALA A 73 18.53 -3.70 17.95
C ALA A 73 19.54 -3.02 17.01
N HIS A 74 19.06 -2.29 16.00
CA HIS A 74 19.91 -1.87 14.88
C HIS A 74 19.99 -0.36 14.66
N ARG A 75 19.12 0.44 15.30
CA ARG A 75 19.05 1.91 15.13
C ARG A 75 19.13 2.31 13.63
N PRO A 76 18.17 1.85 12.81
CA PRO A 76 18.21 2.08 11.37
C PRO A 76 18.07 3.56 11.03
N ALA A 77 18.60 3.96 9.88
CA ALA A 77 18.49 5.32 9.36
C ALA A 77 17.15 5.55 8.63
N ALA A 78 16.52 4.49 8.13
CA ALA A 78 15.22 4.52 7.47
C ALA A 78 14.62 3.11 7.40
N PHE A 79 13.31 3.05 7.12
CA PHE A 79 12.56 1.83 6.88
C PHE A 79 12.23 1.63 5.41
N LEU A 80 12.28 0.38 4.95
CA LEU A 80 11.77 -0.07 3.66
C LEU A 80 10.58 -1.03 3.87
N GLY A 81 9.46 -0.72 3.22
CA GLY A 81 8.17 -1.35 3.52
C GLY A 81 7.54 -0.82 4.82
N PRO A 82 6.46 -1.44 5.32
CA PRO A 82 5.73 -2.57 4.74
C PRO A 82 4.99 -2.24 3.44
N GLY A 83 4.63 -3.29 2.69
CA GLY A 83 3.82 -3.15 1.47
C GLY A 83 2.32 -3.30 1.71
N CYS A 84 1.91 -4.19 2.60
CA CYS A 84 0.49 -4.34 2.96
C CYS A 84 -0.03 -3.10 3.68
N VAL A 85 -1.25 -2.68 3.37
CA VAL A 85 -1.91 -1.50 3.94
C VAL A 85 -2.00 -1.62 5.45
N TYR A 86 -2.52 -2.74 5.95
CA TYR A 86 -2.74 -2.96 7.37
C TYR A 86 -1.45 -3.13 8.18
N SER A 87 -0.39 -3.67 7.58
CA SER A 87 0.95 -3.71 8.20
C SER A 87 1.64 -2.34 8.16
N ALA A 88 1.48 -1.58 7.07
CA ALA A 88 2.19 -0.32 6.87
C ALA A 88 1.66 0.79 7.78
N ALA A 89 0.36 0.85 8.05
CA ALA A 89 -0.23 1.92 8.87
C ALA A 89 0.39 2.03 10.28
N PRO A 90 0.45 0.96 11.10
CA PRO A 90 1.08 1.04 12.42
C PRO A 90 2.61 1.25 12.34
N VAL A 91 3.30 0.64 11.37
CA VAL A 91 4.76 0.86 11.22
C VAL A 91 5.05 2.31 10.84
N ALA A 92 4.25 2.91 9.96
CA ALA A 92 4.39 4.30 9.56
C ALA A 92 4.18 5.26 10.75
N ARG A 93 3.18 5.01 11.61
CA ARG A 93 2.98 5.75 12.88
C ARG A 93 4.21 5.69 13.78
N PHE A 94 4.78 4.50 13.96
CA PHE A 94 6.02 4.34 14.74
C PHE A 94 7.19 5.10 14.11
N THR A 95 7.41 4.97 12.80
CA THR A 95 8.51 5.70 12.13
C THR A 95 8.33 7.20 12.17
N GLY A 96 7.10 7.70 12.08
CA GLY A 96 6.78 9.12 12.27
C GLY A 96 7.13 9.59 13.69
N HIS A 97 6.78 8.81 14.71
CA HIS A 97 7.16 9.08 16.10
C HIS A 97 8.68 9.08 16.29
N TRP A 98 9.40 8.12 15.70
CA TRP A 98 10.86 8.04 15.77
C TRP A 98 11.60 9.04 14.88
N GLN A 99 10.87 9.86 14.10
CA GLN A 99 11.44 10.78 13.11
C GLN A 99 12.34 10.07 12.07
N LEU A 100 11.92 8.87 11.64
CA LEU A 100 12.61 8.07 10.65
C LEU A 100 11.83 8.04 9.33
N PRO A 101 12.48 8.22 8.17
CA PRO A 101 11.84 8.04 6.88
C PRO A 101 11.38 6.60 6.68
N LEU A 102 10.19 6.43 6.11
CA LEU A 102 9.69 5.16 5.61
C LEU A 102 9.50 5.25 4.11
N VAL A 103 10.09 4.33 3.34
CA VAL A 103 9.92 4.25 1.89
C VAL A 103 9.27 2.92 1.54
N THR A 104 8.16 2.94 0.80
CA THR A 104 7.46 1.73 0.37
C THR A 104 6.97 1.85 -1.07
N ALA A 105 6.91 0.72 -1.77
CA ALA A 105 6.28 0.62 -3.09
C ALA A 105 4.83 0.07 -3.03
N GLY A 106 4.33 -0.23 -1.82
CA GLY A 106 2.93 -0.59 -1.57
C GLY A 106 2.21 0.51 -0.78
N ALA A 107 1.46 0.13 0.27
CA ALA A 107 0.67 1.04 1.10
C ALA A 107 -0.27 1.92 0.25
N GLU A 108 -1.00 1.25 -0.65
CA GLU A 108 -1.68 1.89 -1.77
C GLU A 108 -2.96 2.64 -1.38
N ALA A 109 -3.49 2.38 -0.18
CA ALA A 109 -4.73 2.94 0.35
C ALA A 109 -4.75 4.48 0.37
N HIS A 110 -5.96 5.06 0.29
CA HIS A 110 -6.15 6.50 0.28
C HIS A 110 -5.69 7.15 1.59
N GLY A 111 -5.84 6.46 2.73
CA GLY A 111 -5.45 7.00 4.05
C GLY A 111 -3.99 7.47 4.14
N PHE A 112 -3.07 6.87 3.37
CA PHE A 112 -1.67 7.31 3.35
C PHE A 112 -1.44 8.62 2.58
N ASP A 113 -2.45 9.21 1.94
CA ASP A 113 -2.33 10.51 1.26
C ASP A 113 -2.23 11.67 2.24
N ASP A 114 -2.79 11.54 3.45
CA ASP A 114 -2.64 12.56 4.48
C ASP A 114 -1.24 12.49 5.10
N LYS A 115 -0.43 13.50 4.78
CA LYS A 115 0.95 13.65 5.27
C LYS A 115 1.07 14.70 6.38
N SER A 116 -0.04 15.31 6.80
CA SER A 116 -0.01 16.37 7.81
C SER A 116 0.22 15.85 9.23
N GLU A 117 -0.14 14.59 9.48
CA GLU A 117 -0.03 13.94 10.79
C GLU A 117 0.83 12.66 10.73
N GLU A 118 0.18 11.49 10.89
CA GLU A 118 0.83 10.22 11.21
C GLU A 118 1.73 9.62 10.11
N PHE A 119 1.60 10.09 8.87
CA PHE A 119 2.35 9.57 7.72
C PHE A 119 3.31 10.57 7.09
N GLY A 120 3.63 11.69 7.76
CA GLY A 120 4.43 12.78 7.19
C GLY A 120 5.83 12.40 6.69
N LEU A 121 6.43 11.33 7.25
CA LEU A 121 7.74 10.80 6.83
C LEU A 121 7.63 9.55 5.93
N THR A 122 6.43 9.17 5.51
CA THR A 122 6.19 8.04 4.61
C THR A 122 6.19 8.49 3.15
N THR A 123 7.14 7.99 2.38
CA THR A 123 7.25 8.17 0.92
C THR A 123 6.80 6.91 0.20
N ARG A 124 5.79 7.03 -0.67
CA ARG A 124 5.37 5.94 -1.56
C ARG A 124 6.04 6.09 -2.92
N ALA A 125 6.89 5.13 -3.27
CA ALA A 125 7.59 5.07 -4.55
C ALA A 125 6.88 4.18 -5.59
N GLY A 126 5.74 3.59 -5.22
CA GLY A 126 4.88 2.79 -6.09
C GLY A 126 3.53 3.45 -6.38
N PRO A 127 2.59 2.72 -6.99
CA PRO A 127 1.22 3.19 -7.23
C PRO A 127 0.48 3.55 -5.94
N SER A 128 -0.56 4.36 -6.07
CA SER A 128 -1.58 4.53 -5.02
C SER A 128 -2.96 4.50 -5.64
N HIS A 129 -3.96 4.05 -4.88
CA HIS A 129 -5.34 3.98 -5.37
C HIS A 129 -5.95 5.37 -5.58
N ARG A 130 -5.42 6.43 -4.95
CA ARG A 130 -5.74 7.80 -5.35
C ARG A 130 -5.43 8.06 -6.81
N LYS A 131 -4.28 7.60 -7.33
CA LYS A 131 -3.94 7.75 -8.75
C LYS A 131 -4.88 6.97 -9.67
N LEU A 132 -5.38 5.81 -9.23
CA LEU A 132 -6.45 5.10 -9.93
C LEU A 132 -7.74 5.93 -9.97
N GLY A 133 -8.10 6.58 -8.85
CA GLY A 133 -9.24 7.50 -8.80
C GLY A 133 -9.09 8.73 -9.71
N GLU A 134 -7.92 9.35 -9.73
CA GLU A 134 -7.59 10.47 -10.61
C GLU A 134 -7.72 10.06 -12.10
N LEU A 135 -7.26 8.86 -12.45
CA LEU A 135 -7.48 8.30 -13.78
C LEU A 135 -8.98 8.14 -14.08
N GLY A 136 -9.76 7.60 -13.13
CA GLY A 136 -11.21 7.49 -13.24
C GLY A 136 -11.89 8.84 -13.55
N VAL A 137 -11.47 9.91 -12.89
CA VAL A 137 -11.95 11.28 -13.14
C VAL A 137 -11.62 11.74 -14.56
N GLN A 138 -10.40 11.48 -15.05
CA GLN A 138 -9.99 11.85 -16.41
C GLN A 138 -10.80 11.10 -17.48
N LEU A 139 -11.08 9.81 -17.25
CA LEU A 139 -11.93 9.01 -18.13
C LEU A 139 -13.36 9.57 -18.21
N HIS A 140 -13.96 9.90 -17.07
CA HIS A 140 -15.31 10.49 -17.05
C HIS A 140 -15.36 11.82 -17.82
N ARG A 141 -14.35 12.68 -17.67
CA ARG A 141 -14.24 13.92 -18.46
C ARG A 141 -14.08 13.64 -19.95
N ARG A 142 -13.23 12.68 -20.32
CA ARG A 142 -12.92 12.36 -21.72
C ARG A 142 -14.13 11.80 -22.48
N PHE A 143 -15.01 11.08 -21.80
CA PHE A 143 -16.18 10.41 -22.38
C PHE A 143 -17.52 11.04 -21.99
N ASN A 144 -17.51 12.19 -21.30
CA ASN A 144 -18.71 12.87 -20.82
C ASN A 144 -19.64 11.98 -19.97
N TRP A 145 -19.07 11.12 -19.13
CA TRP A 145 -19.82 10.35 -18.13
C TRP A 145 -20.10 11.24 -16.92
N THR A 146 -21.32 11.73 -16.80
CA THR A 146 -21.67 12.80 -15.84
C THR A 146 -22.70 12.41 -14.80
N ARG A 147 -23.36 11.25 -14.95
CA ARG A 147 -24.53 10.91 -14.12
C ARG A 147 -24.21 9.95 -12.99
N ARG A 148 -23.62 8.80 -13.31
CA ARG A 148 -23.46 7.70 -12.35
C ARG A 148 -22.16 6.92 -12.60
N ALA A 149 -21.62 6.38 -11.52
CA ALA A 149 -20.58 5.35 -11.53
C ALA A 149 -20.96 4.25 -10.53
N LEU A 150 -20.83 2.99 -10.94
CA LEU A 150 -21.05 1.83 -10.09
C LEU A 150 -19.74 1.08 -9.90
N LEU A 151 -19.30 0.93 -8.65
CA LEU A 151 -18.12 0.17 -8.27
C LEU A 151 -18.55 -1.22 -7.80
N VAL A 152 -18.08 -2.26 -8.47
CA VAL A 152 -18.41 -3.65 -8.12
C VAL A 152 -17.11 -4.36 -7.77
N TYR A 153 -17.00 -4.84 -6.52
CA TYR A 153 -15.77 -5.46 -6.04
C TYR A 153 -16.02 -6.54 -5.00
N TRP A 154 -15.08 -7.47 -4.92
CA TRP A 154 -15.07 -8.53 -3.92
C TRP A 154 -14.27 -8.07 -2.71
N ASP A 155 -14.76 -8.34 -1.50
CA ASP A 155 -14.05 -7.98 -0.27
C ASP A 155 -14.37 -8.97 0.85
N GLU A 156 -13.40 -9.83 1.16
CA GLU A 156 -13.33 -10.50 2.43
C GLU A 156 -12.74 -9.53 3.45
N ALA A 157 -13.41 -9.30 4.58
CA ALA A 157 -12.94 -8.42 5.65
C ALA A 157 -11.76 -9.03 6.44
N ALA A 158 -10.78 -9.58 5.71
CA ALA A 158 -9.60 -10.27 6.17
C ALA A 158 -8.44 -10.02 5.18
N GLY A 159 -7.22 -10.17 5.65
CA GLY A 159 -6.02 -9.93 4.84
C GLY A 159 -5.89 -8.46 4.42
N ASP A 160 -5.29 -8.21 3.26
CA ASP A 160 -4.90 -6.86 2.82
C ASP A 160 -5.98 -6.09 2.04
N ARG A 161 -7.14 -6.72 1.80
CA ARG A 161 -8.34 -6.12 1.17
C ARG A 161 -8.04 -5.27 -0.09
N PRO A 162 -7.29 -5.79 -1.08
CA PRO A 162 -6.77 -4.99 -2.19
C PRO A 162 -7.88 -4.37 -3.07
N TYR A 163 -8.98 -5.09 -3.29
CA TYR A 163 -10.07 -4.58 -4.13
C TYR A 163 -10.91 -3.52 -3.42
N TYR A 164 -11.05 -3.62 -2.09
CA TYR A 164 -11.69 -2.57 -1.30
C TYR A 164 -10.89 -1.27 -1.40
N PHE A 165 -9.57 -1.30 -1.18
CA PHE A 165 -8.75 -0.09 -1.27
C PHE A 165 -8.65 0.45 -2.70
N ALA A 166 -8.69 -0.41 -3.72
CA ALA A 166 -8.79 0.03 -5.12
C ALA A 166 -10.11 0.76 -5.40
N ALA A 167 -11.23 0.21 -4.92
CA ALA A 167 -12.55 0.84 -5.04
C ALA A 167 -12.63 2.14 -4.22
N GLU A 168 -12.07 2.18 -3.01
CA GLU A 168 -11.97 3.39 -2.17
C GLU A 168 -11.31 4.54 -2.93
N GLY A 169 -10.19 4.28 -3.61
CA GLY A 169 -9.49 5.30 -4.39
C GLY A 169 -10.38 5.95 -5.45
N LEU A 170 -11.18 5.15 -6.17
CA LEU A 170 -12.18 5.66 -7.11
C LEU A 170 -13.33 6.39 -6.40
N TYR A 171 -13.86 5.79 -5.34
CA TYR A 171 -14.98 6.32 -4.58
C TYR A 171 -14.68 7.70 -4.00
N VAL A 172 -13.46 7.95 -3.55
CA VAL A 172 -13.06 9.25 -3.00
C VAL A 172 -12.82 10.29 -4.10
N GLN A 173 -12.24 9.90 -5.24
CA GLN A 173 -11.88 10.85 -6.30
C GLN A 173 -13.04 11.21 -7.23
N LEU A 174 -13.93 10.27 -7.55
CA LEU A 174 -15.03 10.48 -8.49
C LEU A 174 -16.00 11.62 -8.09
N PRO A 175 -16.36 11.81 -6.80
CA PRO A 175 -17.20 12.93 -6.34
C PRO A 175 -16.61 14.32 -6.57
N THR A 176 -15.33 14.44 -6.96
CA THR A 176 -14.76 15.71 -7.42
C THR A 176 -15.39 16.19 -8.74
N LEU A 177 -16.07 15.30 -9.47
CA LEU A 177 -16.95 15.63 -10.58
C LEU A 177 -18.32 16.03 -10.04
N ARG A 178 -18.80 17.22 -10.40
CA ARG A 178 -20.11 17.70 -9.97
C ARG A 178 -21.24 16.83 -10.53
N ASN A 179 -22.26 16.59 -9.71
CA ASN A 179 -23.48 15.86 -10.05
C ASN A 179 -23.29 14.37 -10.44
N LEU A 180 -22.15 13.76 -10.09
CA LEU A 180 -21.94 12.33 -10.29
C LEU A 180 -22.39 11.54 -9.05
N THR A 181 -23.33 10.62 -9.20
CA THR A 181 -23.68 9.66 -8.15
C THR A 181 -22.74 8.46 -8.21
N VAL A 182 -22.01 8.20 -7.14
CA VAL A 182 -21.15 7.01 -7.02
C VAL A 182 -21.84 6.01 -6.10
N MET A 183 -22.00 4.78 -6.58
CA MET A 183 -22.61 3.68 -5.83
C MET A 183 -21.65 2.50 -5.83
N ASP A 184 -21.80 1.60 -4.86
CA ASP A 184 -21.03 0.37 -4.79
C ASP A 184 -21.90 -0.87 -4.54
N VAL A 185 -21.33 -2.01 -4.93
CA VAL A 185 -21.84 -3.36 -4.69
C VAL A 185 -20.65 -4.22 -4.27
N VAL A 186 -20.70 -4.69 -3.03
CA VAL A 186 -19.67 -5.54 -2.43
C VAL A 186 -20.18 -6.98 -2.37
N PHE A 187 -19.35 -7.95 -2.74
CA PHE A 187 -19.69 -9.37 -2.65
C PHE A 187 -18.59 -10.19 -1.98
N ARG A 188 -18.98 -11.36 -1.47
CA ARG A 188 -18.15 -12.31 -0.70
C ARG A 188 -18.36 -13.74 -1.21
N ASP A 189 -17.46 -14.66 -0.86
CA ASP A 189 -17.60 -16.12 -1.04
C ASP A 189 -18.11 -16.55 -2.43
N GLY A 190 -17.37 -16.19 -3.48
CA GLY A 190 -17.72 -16.52 -4.88
C GLY A 190 -18.90 -15.72 -5.48
N GLY A 191 -19.70 -15.06 -4.63
CA GLY A 191 -20.77 -14.14 -4.99
C GLY A 191 -22.01 -14.82 -5.60
N ASN A 192 -23.20 -14.34 -5.25
CA ASN A 192 -24.40 -14.67 -6.02
C ASN A 192 -24.41 -13.83 -7.30
N PHE A 193 -23.91 -14.39 -8.40
CA PHE A 193 -23.84 -13.68 -9.70
C PHE A 193 -25.19 -13.16 -10.18
N SER A 194 -26.29 -13.86 -9.88
CA SER A 194 -27.64 -13.40 -10.23
C SER A 194 -27.99 -12.10 -9.51
N PHE A 195 -27.66 -12.02 -8.21
CA PHE A 195 -27.81 -10.81 -7.41
C PHE A 195 -26.92 -9.68 -7.94
N ILE A 196 -25.63 -9.95 -8.20
CA ILE A 196 -24.70 -8.93 -8.72
C ILE A 196 -25.20 -8.35 -10.06
N ILE A 197 -25.68 -9.20 -10.97
CA ILE A 197 -26.23 -8.75 -12.26
C ILE A 197 -27.50 -7.91 -12.06
N GLN A 198 -28.37 -8.28 -11.11
CA GLN A 198 -29.57 -7.50 -10.77
C GLN A 198 -29.20 -6.11 -10.23
N GLU A 199 -28.23 -6.04 -9.32
CA GLU A 199 -27.72 -4.79 -8.78
C GLU A 199 -27.11 -3.89 -9.86
N ILE A 200 -26.31 -4.46 -10.78
CA ILE A 200 -25.75 -3.73 -11.92
C ILE A 200 -26.87 -3.17 -12.81
N LYS A 201 -27.92 -3.95 -13.08
CA LYS A 201 -29.07 -3.48 -13.88
C LYS A 201 -29.85 -2.37 -13.20
N ALA A 202 -30.01 -2.44 -11.88
CA ALA A 202 -30.77 -1.48 -11.10
C ALA A 202 -30.01 -0.16 -10.86
N LYS A 203 -28.70 -0.25 -10.59
CA LYS A 203 -27.86 0.89 -10.18
C LYS A 203 -27.04 1.50 -11.33
N GLY A 204 -26.70 0.70 -12.34
CA GLY A 204 -25.80 1.10 -13.44
C GLY A 204 -26.48 1.84 -14.59
N ARG A 205 -27.81 2.00 -14.57
CA ARG A 205 -28.59 2.75 -15.57
C ARG A 205 -29.00 4.12 -15.06
#